data_AF-A0A2X2UYQ5-F1
#
_entry.id   AF-A0A2X2UYQ5-F1
#
_cell.length_a   1.000
_cell.length_b   1.000
_cell.length_c   1.000
_cell.angle_alpha   90.00
_cell.angle_beta   90.00
_cell.angle_gamma   90.00
#
_symmetry.space_group_name_H-M   'P 1'
#
loop_
_entity.id
_entity.type
_entity.pdbx_description
1 polymer ?
#
loop_
_entity_poly.entity_id
_entity_poly.type
_entity_poly.pdbx_seq_one_letter_code
_entity_poly.pdbx_strand_id
1 'polypeptide(L)'
;MVDEANIETHGMVPMNRLSDDPVWLPAMSQRVTRMVQRDRNHPSIIIWSLGNESGHGANHDALYRWIKSEDPSRPVQYEGGGANTAATDIICPMYARVDQDQSFPAVPKWSIKKWLSMPGEQRPLILCEYAHAMGQQPRRLREILAGVSPVSAPARRFCLGLGGSVAYQI
;
A
#
# COMPACT_ATOMS: atom_id res chain seq x y z
N MET A 1 -13.70 0.96 -2.00
CA MET A 1 -12.97 1.79 -1.03
C MET A 1 -11.88 0.94 -0.39
N VAL A 2 -10.71 1.54 -0.19
CA VAL A 2 -9.68 1.05 0.73
C VAL A 2 -9.93 1.80 2.03
N ASP A 3 -10.14 1.09 3.14
CA ASP A 3 -10.26 1.73 4.46
C ASP A 3 -8.95 1.57 5.23
N GLU A 4 -8.43 2.66 5.76
CA GLU A 4 -7.06 2.78 6.21
C GLU A 4 -6.96 3.17 7.69
N ALA A 5 -6.17 2.39 8.43
CA ALA A 5 -5.93 2.70 9.83
C ALA A 5 -5.20 4.02 9.96
N ASN A 6 -5.60 4.84 10.93
CA ASN A 6 -4.95 6.11 11.22
C ASN A 6 -3.57 5.90 11.88
N ILE A 7 -2.57 5.46 11.11
CA ILE A 7 -1.21 5.19 11.55
C ILE A 7 -0.27 5.75 10.49
N GLU A 8 0.47 6.81 10.84
CA GLU A 8 1.54 7.35 10.02
C GLU A 8 2.67 7.84 10.93
N THR A 9 3.90 7.39 10.65
CA THR A 9 5.10 7.75 11.42
C THR A 9 6.25 8.20 10.53
N HIS A 10 5.93 8.87 9.42
CA HIS A 10 6.88 9.30 8.41
C HIS A 10 8.06 10.09 9.02
N GLY A 11 7.80 10.95 10.02
CA GLY A 11 8.82 11.76 10.68
C GLY A 11 9.85 11.01 11.53
N MET A 12 9.77 9.67 11.67
CA MET A 12 10.70 8.87 12.47
C MET A 12 11.95 8.47 11.69
N VAL A 13 13.07 8.24 12.39
CA VAL A 13 14.35 7.83 11.76
C VAL A 13 14.95 6.60 12.49
N PRO A 14 14.98 5.39 11.91
CA PRO A 14 14.30 5.01 10.69
C PRO A 14 12.78 5.13 10.82
N MET A 15 12.09 5.17 9.68
CA MET A 15 10.63 5.35 9.63
C MET A 15 9.86 4.28 10.41
N ASN A 16 10.43 3.07 10.53
CA ASN A 16 9.85 1.97 11.30
C ASN A 16 10.18 1.98 12.80
N ARG A 17 10.84 3.02 13.34
CA ARG A 17 11.28 3.05 14.75
C ARG A 17 10.15 2.71 15.74
N LEU A 18 8.92 3.17 15.48
CA LEU A 18 7.76 2.87 16.34
C LEU A 18 7.05 1.58 15.92
N SER A 19 7.01 1.27 14.64
CA SER A 19 6.30 0.09 14.13
C SER A 19 7.05 -1.23 14.33
N ASP A 20 8.33 -1.16 14.69
CA ASP A 20 9.15 -2.31 15.08
C ASP A 20 9.35 -2.41 16.60
N ASP A 21 8.87 -1.43 17.37
CA ASP A 21 8.94 -1.44 18.83
C ASP A 21 7.67 -2.07 19.43
N PRO A 22 7.78 -3.20 20.16
CA PRO A 22 6.63 -3.88 20.75
C PRO A 22 5.87 -3.03 21.79
N VAL A 23 6.51 -1.99 22.37
CA VAL A 23 5.84 -1.05 23.29
C VAL A 23 4.71 -0.30 22.59
N TRP A 24 4.82 -0.08 21.27
CA TRP A 24 3.82 0.62 20.47
C TRP A 24 2.72 -0.29 19.89
N LEU A 25 2.89 -1.62 19.97
CA LEU A 25 1.91 -2.58 19.46
C LEU A 25 0.49 -2.34 20.02
N PRO A 26 0.28 -2.08 21.33
CA PRO A 26 -1.06 -1.83 21.86
C PRO A 26 -1.73 -0.61 21.21
N ALA A 27 -0.96 0.48 21.00
CA ALA A 27 -1.47 1.71 20.41
C ALA A 27 -1.81 1.54 18.91
N MET A 28 -0.95 0.84 18.17
CA MET A 28 -1.21 0.52 16.76
C MET A 28 -2.39 -0.46 16.62
N SER A 29 -2.46 -1.47 17.48
CA SER A 29 -3.53 -2.46 17.52
C SER A 29 -4.89 -1.82 17.72
N GLN A 30 -5.03 -0.88 18.66
CA GLN A 30 -6.31 -0.20 18.86
C GLN A 30 -6.80 0.56 17.61
N ARG A 31 -5.89 1.12 16.82
CA ARG A 31 -6.24 1.86 15.60
C ARG A 31 -6.73 0.92 14.51
N VAL A 32 -6.06 -0.21 14.30
CA VAL A 32 -6.46 -1.24 13.33
C VAL A 32 -7.74 -1.95 13.76
N THR A 33 -7.76 -2.49 14.98
CA THR A 33 -8.88 -3.32 15.45
C THR A 33 -10.19 -2.55 15.50
N ARG A 34 -10.17 -1.29 15.97
CA ARG A 34 -11.37 -0.45 16.03
C ARG A 34 -11.89 -0.06 14.65
N MET A 35 -11.01 0.16 13.67
CA MET A 35 -11.42 0.39 12.27
C MET A 35 -12.16 -0.83 11.73
N VAL A 36 -11.54 -2.02 11.79
CA VAL A 36 -12.15 -3.25 11.26
C VAL A 36 -13.48 -3.56 11.95
N GLN A 37 -13.54 -3.45 13.29
CA GLN A 37 -14.77 -3.69 14.03
C GLN A 37 -15.89 -2.71 13.67
N ARG A 38 -15.55 -1.43 13.43
CA ARG A 38 -16.52 -0.40 13.05
C ARG A 38 -17.05 -0.66 11.64
N ASP A 39 -16.17 -0.97 10.69
CA ASP A 39 -16.49 -0.83 9.27
C ASP A 39 -16.66 -2.14 8.48
N ARG A 40 -16.38 -3.30 9.08
CA ARG A 40 -16.45 -4.63 8.42
C ARG A 40 -17.75 -4.95 7.69
N ASN A 41 -18.86 -4.32 8.05
CA ASN A 41 -20.16 -4.56 7.44
C ASN A 41 -20.45 -3.66 6.23
N HIS A 42 -19.54 -2.74 5.87
CA HIS A 42 -19.70 -1.91 4.69
C HIS A 42 -19.27 -2.66 3.41
N PRO A 43 -20.19 -2.90 2.45
CA PRO A 43 -19.87 -3.62 1.21
C PRO A 43 -18.99 -2.81 0.25
N SER A 44 -18.95 -1.48 0.41
CA SER A 44 -18.09 -0.61 -0.38
C SER A 44 -16.61 -0.72 0.01
N ILE A 45 -16.30 -1.20 1.21
CA ILE A 45 -14.93 -1.48 1.65
C ILE A 45 -14.55 -2.85 1.11
N ILE A 46 -13.51 -2.89 0.29
CA ILE A 46 -13.06 -4.12 -0.38
C ILE A 46 -11.62 -4.47 -0.03
N ILE A 47 -10.86 -3.57 0.61
CA ILE A 47 -9.46 -3.75 1.01
C ILE A 47 -9.28 -3.02 2.35
N TRP A 48 -8.50 -3.62 3.26
CA TRP A 48 -8.00 -2.97 4.47
C TRP A 48 -6.57 -2.45 4.24
N SER A 49 -6.24 -1.27 4.77
CA SER A 49 -4.88 -0.74 4.83
C SER A 49 -4.40 -0.61 6.27
N LEU A 50 -3.15 -1.03 6.54
CA LEU A 50 -2.55 -0.98 7.89
C LEU A 50 -2.13 0.43 8.32
N GLY A 51 -2.19 1.40 7.41
CA GLY A 51 -1.71 2.77 7.60
C GLY A 51 -0.84 3.21 6.43
N ASN A 52 -0.12 4.31 6.63
CA ASN A 52 0.73 4.92 5.63
C ASN A 52 2.13 5.22 6.18
N GLU A 53 3.13 5.28 5.30
CA GLU A 53 4.50 5.78 5.54
C GLU A 53 5.05 5.57 6.97
N SER A 54 4.96 4.34 7.50
CA SER A 54 5.40 3.98 8.86
C SER A 54 6.51 2.92 8.85
N GLY A 55 7.21 2.78 7.72
CA GLY A 55 8.19 1.73 7.47
C GLY A 55 7.61 0.32 7.59
N HIS A 56 8.44 -0.73 7.58
CA HIS A 56 7.99 -2.09 7.90
C HIS A 56 8.63 -2.53 9.22
N GLY A 57 7.83 -3.18 10.06
CA GLY A 57 8.22 -3.60 11.41
C GLY A 57 7.28 -4.68 11.93
N ALA A 58 7.70 -5.39 12.97
CA ALA A 58 7.00 -6.57 13.49
C ALA A 58 5.53 -6.29 13.88
N ASN A 59 5.18 -5.07 14.27
CA ASN A 59 3.80 -4.72 14.61
C ASN A 59 2.89 -4.77 13.37
N HIS A 60 3.40 -4.42 12.18
CA HIS A 60 2.63 -4.56 10.94
C HIS A 60 2.34 -6.02 10.62
N ASP A 61 3.32 -6.92 10.78
CA ASP A 61 3.12 -8.35 10.54
C ASP A 61 2.08 -8.94 11.51
N ALA A 62 2.13 -8.56 12.78
CA ALA A 62 1.16 -8.97 13.79
C ALA A 62 -0.27 -8.50 13.44
N LEU A 63 -0.41 -7.23 13.05
CA LEU A 63 -1.71 -6.65 12.71
C LEU A 63 -2.25 -7.16 11.37
N TYR A 64 -1.39 -7.37 10.37
CA TYR A 64 -1.75 -8.08 9.14
C TYR A 64 -2.36 -9.44 9.48
N ARG A 65 -1.66 -10.27 10.26
CA ARG A 65 -2.14 -11.60 10.65
C ARG A 65 -3.46 -11.54 11.43
N TRP A 66 -3.59 -10.56 12.31
CA TRP A 66 -4.84 -10.33 13.05
C TRP A 66 -6.00 -10.02 12.10
N ILE A 67 -5.86 -9.09 11.14
CA ILE A 67 -6.92 -8.79 10.17
C ILE A 67 -7.25 -10.04 9.35
N LYS A 68 -6.24 -10.79 8.86
CA LYS A 68 -6.49 -12.02 8.08
C LYS A 68 -7.26 -13.08 8.88
N SER A 69 -7.11 -13.10 10.21
CA SER A 69 -7.88 -14.00 11.08
C SER A 69 -9.28 -13.50 11.38
N GLU A 70 -9.46 -12.18 11.56
CA GLU A 70 -10.73 -11.57 11.95
C GLU A 70 -11.69 -11.38 10.75
N ASP A 71 -11.15 -10.96 9.60
CA ASP A 71 -11.89 -10.76 8.37
C ASP A 71 -11.15 -11.36 7.17
N PRO A 72 -11.35 -12.67 6.90
CA PRO A 72 -10.76 -13.32 5.73
C PRO A 72 -11.42 -12.90 4.41
N SER A 73 -12.51 -12.12 4.44
CA SER A 73 -13.26 -11.76 3.23
C SER A 73 -12.58 -10.69 2.38
N ARG A 74 -11.61 -9.94 2.94
CA ARG A 74 -10.93 -8.83 2.28
C ARG A 74 -9.40 -9.03 2.25
N PRO A 75 -8.73 -8.65 1.16
CA PRO A 75 -7.27 -8.49 1.15
C PRO A 75 -6.82 -7.34 2.05
N VAL A 76 -5.57 -7.41 2.50
CA VAL A 76 -4.90 -6.37 3.27
C VAL A 76 -3.76 -5.81 2.45
N GLN A 77 -3.64 -4.49 2.37
CA GLN A 77 -2.50 -3.82 1.73
C GLN A 77 -1.72 -2.98 2.73
N TYR A 78 -0.42 -2.81 2.49
CA TYR A 78 0.41 -1.85 3.21
C TYR A 78 1.69 -1.55 2.43
N GLU A 79 1.95 -0.27 2.17
CA GLU A 79 3.08 0.16 1.31
C GLU A 79 4.41 0.17 2.06
N GLY A 80 4.40 0.42 3.38
CA GLY A 80 5.61 0.72 4.13
C GLY A 80 6.68 -0.37 4.02
N GLY A 81 7.94 0.06 3.89
CA GLY A 81 9.10 -0.84 3.81
C GLY A 81 9.32 -1.47 2.44
N GLY A 82 8.81 -0.86 1.36
CA GLY A 82 9.15 -1.24 -0.02
C GLY A 82 7.99 -1.80 -0.83
N ALA A 83 6.74 -1.64 -0.36
CA ALA A 83 5.50 -1.91 -1.07
C ALA A 83 5.21 -3.37 -1.44
N ASN A 84 6.07 -4.31 -1.06
CA ASN A 84 5.93 -5.74 -1.37
C ASN A 84 6.36 -6.66 -0.20
N THR A 85 6.26 -6.16 1.04
CA THR A 85 6.62 -6.91 2.26
C THR A 85 5.66 -8.08 2.52
N ALA A 86 5.89 -8.83 3.61
CA ALA A 86 5.00 -9.91 4.03
C ALA A 86 3.66 -9.41 4.61
N ALA A 87 3.56 -8.13 4.97
CA ALA A 87 2.37 -7.50 5.53
C ALA A 87 1.39 -6.97 4.46
N THR A 88 1.53 -7.40 3.19
CA THR A 88 0.66 -6.96 2.09
C THR A 88 0.31 -8.09 1.12
N ASP A 89 -0.97 -8.22 0.82
CA ASP A 89 -1.53 -9.12 -0.21
C ASP A 89 -1.37 -8.53 -1.63
N ILE A 90 -1.14 -7.21 -1.72
CA ILE A 90 -1.11 -6.43 -2.97
C ILE A 90 0.21 -5.66 -3.03
N ILE A 91 0.91 -5.70 -4.16
CA ILE A 91 2.05 -4.81 -4.39
C ILE A 91 1.48 -3.39 -4.54
N CYS A 92 1.73 -2.53 -3.57
CA CYS A 92 1.02 -1.25 -3.48
C CYS A 92 1.92 -0.01 -3.41
N PRO A 93 2.85 0.19 -4.37
CA PRO A 93 3.82 1.26 -4.27
C PRO A 93 3.18 2.62 -4.51
N MET A 94 3.75 3.64 -3.87
CA MET A 94 3.48 5.03 -4.18
C MET A 94 4.50 5.56 -5.20
N TYR A 95 4.01 6.18 -6.27
CA TYR A 95 4.81 6.90 -7.27
C TYR A 95 5.87 6.06 -8.02
N ALA A 96 5.69 4.74 -8.10
CA ALA A 96 6.42 3.91 -9.04
C ALA A 96 6.06 4.32 -10.48
N ARG A 97 7.05 4.36 -11.38
CA ARG A 97 6.84 4.78 -12.78
C ARG A 97 6.48 3.58 -13.64
N VAL A 98 5.90 3.83 -14.82
CA VAL A 98 5.44 2.75 -15.71
C VAL A 98 6.62 1.93 -16.26
N ASP A 99 7.63 2.62 -16.80
CA ASP A 99 8.73 2.03 -17.54
C ASP A 99 10.13 2.36 -16.97
N GLN A 100 10.18 3.11 -15.86
CA GLN A 100 11.44 3.58 -15.29
C GLN A 100 11.61 3.14 -13.83
N ASP A 101 12.75 2.49 -13.56
CA ASP A 101 13.15 2.12 -12.21
C ASP A 101 13.68 3.33 -11.43
N GLN A 102 13.40 3.36 -10.13
CA GLN A 102 13.96 4.32 -9.19
C GLN A 102 14.62 3.51 -8.06
N SER A 103 15.95 3.38 -8.14
CA SER A 103 16.71 2.55 -7.22
C SER A 103 17.09 3.34 -5.95
N PHE A 104 16.25 3.23 -4.92
CA PHE A 104 16.58 3.70 -3.58
C PHE A 104 17.16 2.55 -2.76
N PRO A 105 18.19 2.79 -1.92
CA PRO A 105 18.68 1.78 -0.99
C PRO A 105 17.55 1.26 -0.09
N ALA A 106 17.51 -0.05 0.15
CA ALA A 106 16.51 -0.79 0.92
C ALA A 106 15.07 -0.80 0.36
N VAL A 107 14.59 0.28 -0.26
CA VAL A 107 13.20 0.43 -0.73
C VAL A 107 13.12 0.86 -2.21
N PRO A 108 13.62 0.04 -3.15
CA PRO A 108 13.60 0.40 -4.56
C PRO A 108 12.16 0.46 -5.10
N LYS A 109 11.89 1.46 -5.96
CA LYS A 109 10.62 1.57 -6.69
C LYS A 109 10.84 1.16 -8.13
N TRP A 110 10.63 -0.13 -8.41
CA TRP A 110 10.75 -0.67 -9.76
C TRP A 110 9.67 -0.11 -10.69
N SER A 111 9.94 -0.14 -11.99
CA SER A 111 8.90 0.05 -12.99
C SER A 111 7.77 -0.98 -12.78
N ILE A 112 6.51 -0.56 -12.88
CA ILE A 112 5.38 -1.44 -12.55
C ILE A 112 5.36 -2.73 -13.39
N LYS A 113 5.79 -2.64 -14.66
CA LYS A 113 5.90 -3.79 -15.57
C LYS A 113 6.96 -4.78 -15.11
N LYS A 114 8.11 -4.29 -14.65
CA LYS A 114 9.20 -5.11 -14.10
C LYS A 114 8.80 -5.72 -12.77
N TRP A 115 8.13 -4.96 -11.91
CA TRP A 115 7.76 -5.42 -10.57
C TRP A 115 6.85 -6.66 -10.65
N LEU A 116 5.87 -6.63 -11.56
CA LEU A 116 4.95 -7.76 -11.81
C LEU A 116 5.62 -9.01 -12.41
N SER A 117 6.80 -8.86 -13.04
CA SER A 117 7.55 -9.94 -13.66
C SER A 117 8.76 -10.41 -12.83
N MET A 118 8.91 -9.91 -11.61
CA MET A 118 9.98 -10.33 -10.72
C MET A 118 9.88 -11.83 -10.38
N PRO A 119 11.02 -12.55 -10.27
CA PRO A 119 11.01 -13.96 -9.92
C PRO A 119 10.25 -14.23 -8.61
N GLY A 120 9.28 -15.14 -8.67
CA GLY A 120 8.46 -15.53 -7.51
C GLY A 120 7.28 -14.61 -7.19
N GLU A 121 7.15 -13.46 -7.86
CA GLU A 121 6.06 -12.52 -7.60
C GLU A 121 4.78 -12.91 -8.35
N GLN A 122 3.70 -13.02 -7.58
CA GLN A 122 2.38 -13.47 -8.06
C GLN A 122 1.24 -12.54 -7.62
N ARG A 123 1.53 -11.59 -6.72
CA ARG A 123 0.53 -10.66 -6.21
C ARG A 123 0.11 -9.66 -7.30
N PRO A 124 -1.14 -9.17 -7.25
CA PRO A 124 -1.55 -8.04 -8.08
C PRO A 124 -0.78 -6.77 -7.67
N LEU A 125 -0.69 -5.80 -8.58
CA LEU A 125 -0.11 -4.49 -8.31
C LEU A 125 -1.17 -3.40 -8.47
N ILE A 126 -1.37 -2.61 -7.42
CA ILE A 126 -2.27 -1.44 -7.39
C ILE A 126 -1.51 -0.30 -6.73
N LEU A 127 -1.17 0.74 -7.48
CA LEU A 127 -0.51 1.93 -6.92
C LEU A 127 -1.41 2.57 -5.86
N CYS A 128 -0.96 2.64 -4.61
CA CYS A 128 -1.72 3.33 -3.54
C CYS A 128 -1.75 4.84 -3.79
N GLU A 129 -0.68 5.38 -4.38
CA GLU A 129 -0.59 6.76 -4.83
C GLU A 129 0.16 6.83 -6.16
N TYR A 130 -0.30 7.68 -7.06
CA TYR A 130 0.34 7.93 -8.35
C TYR A 130 -0.12 9.29 -8.91
N ALA A 131 0.54 9.75 -9.97
CA ALA A 131 0.16 10.98 -10.68
C ALA A 131 -0.04 12.19 -9.74
N HIS A 132 0.95 12.46 -8.89
CA HIS A 132 0.96 13.60 -7.97
C HIS A 132 0.53 14.90 -8.68
N ALA A 133 -0.63 15.44 -8.30
CA ALA A 133 -1.33 16.52 -8.99
C ALA A 133 -1.17 17.87 -8.27
N MET A 134 0.04 18.19 -7.83
CA MET A 134 0.35 19.47 -7.20
C MET A 134 0.55 20.56 -8.27
N GLY A 135 -0.35 21.54 -8.32
CA GLY A 135 -0.32 22.65 -9.28
C GLY A 135 -1.12 22.37 -10.55
N GLN A 136 -0.46 22.27 -11.71
CA GLN A 136 -1.13 21.93 -12.97
C GLN A 136 -1.30 20.40 -13.13
N GLN A 137 -2.32 19.99 -13.90
CA GLN A 137 -2.70 18.58 -14.12
C GLN A 137 -1.51 17.65 -14.39
N PRO A 138 -1.52 16.41 -13.87
CA PRO A 138 -0.41 15.48 -14.01
C PRO A 138 -0.19 15.11 -15.48
N ARG A 139 0.92 15.59 -16.05
CA ARG A 139 1.24 15.48 -17.50
C ARG A 139 1.40 14.04 -18.01
N ARG A 140 1.50 13.03 -17.13
CA ARG A 140 1.73 11.61 -17.47
C ARG A 140 0.59 10.67 -17.07
N LEU A 141 -0.58 11.19 -16.70
CA LEU A 141 -1.73 10.35 -16.33
C LEU A 141 -2.11 9.36 -17.45
N ARG A 142 -2.02 9.78 -18.71
CA ARG A 142 -2.30 8.92 -19.89
C ARG A 142 -1.36 7.72 -19.98
N GLU A 143 -0.08 7.90 -19.67
CA GLU A 143 0.92 6.82 -19.72
C GLU A 143 0.63 5.78 -18.63
N ILE A 144 0.26 6.22 -17.43
CA ILE A 144 -0.12 5.32 -16.33
C ILE A 144 -1.38 4.53 -16.73
N LEU A 145 -2.42 5.21 -17.23
CA LEU A 145 -3.63 4.53 -17.69
C LEU A 145 -3.35 3.54 -18.85
N ALA A 146 -2.43 3.88 -19.76
CA ALA A 146 -2.05 3.01 -20.87
C ALA A 146 -1.22 1.79 -20.41
N GLY A 147 -0.32 1.97 -19.43
CA GLY A 147 0.47 0.88 -18.85
C GLY A 147 -0.34 -0.10 -17.99
N VAL A 148 -1.52 0.33 -17.55
CA VAL A 148 -2.50 -0.41 -16.73
C VAL A 148 -3.61 -1.03 -17.61
N SER A 149 -3.73 -0.62 -18.88
CA SER A 149 -4.68 -1.18 -19.86
C SER A 149 -4.35 -2.66 -20.14
N PRO A 150 -5.35 -3.55 -20.34
CA PRO A 150 -5.13 -4.98 -20.49
C PRO A 150 -4.45 -5.31 -21.83
N VAL A 151 -3.13 -5.14 -21.89
CA VAL A 151 -2.28 -5.63 -22.97
C VAL A 151 -2.06 -7.12 -22.70
N SER A 152 -2.98 -7.96 -23.20
CA SER A 152 -2.78 -9.32 -23.70
C SER A 152 -1.83 -10.28 -22.95
N ALA A 153 -1.75 -10.23 -21.62
CA ALA A 153 -1.12 -11.27 -20.80
C ALA A 153 -2.20 -12.01 -19.99
N PRO A 154 -2.07 -13.33 -19.76
CA PRO A 154 -3.11 -14.10 -19.09
C PRO A 154 -3.34 -13.56 -17.68
N ALA A 155 -4.51 -12.96 -17.47
CA ALA A 155 -5.20 -12.70 -16.21
C ALA A 155 -4.42 -12.08 -15.03
N ARG A 156 -3.43 -11.20 -15.25
CA ARG A 156 -2.91 -10.33 -14.16
C ARG A 156 -3.66 -9.01 -14.15
N ARG A 157 -4.73 -8.93 -13.35
CA ARG A 157 -5.62 -7.75 -13.25
C ARG A 157 -4.88 -6.56 -12.64
N PHE A 158 -4.75 -5.51 -13.42
CA PHE A 158 -4.55 -4.15 -12.93
C PHE A 158 -5.90 -3.61 -12.42
N CYS A 159 -5.97 -3.11 -11.19
CA CYS A 159 -7.13 -2.38 -10.68
C CYS A 159 -6.67 -1.00 -10.19
N LEU A 160 -7.39 0.05 -10.58
CA LEU A 160 -7.15 1.42 -10.13
C LEU A 160 -7.69 1.60 -8.71
N GLY A 161 -6.85 2.02 -7.76
CA GLY A 161 -7.30 2.55 -6.48
C GLY A 161 -7.89 3.94 -6.68
N LEU A 162 -9.21 4.09 -6.51
CA LEU A 162 -9.87 5.39 -6.41
C LEU A 162 -9.81 5.83 -4.94
N GLY A 163 -8.91 6.76 -4.64
CA GLY A 163 -8.80 7.38 -3.31
C GLY A 163 -7.75 8.47 -3.31
N GLY A 164 -8.14 9.72 -3.61
CA GLY A 164 -7.28 10.86 -3.39
C GLY A 164 -7.20 11.15 -1.89
N SER A 165 -6.08 10.82 -1.26
CA SER A 165 -5.69 11.43 0.01
C SER A 165 -4.79 12.61 -0.31
N VAL A 166 -5.25 13.82 -0.01
CA VAL A 166 -4.43 15.02 -0.07
C VAL A 166 -3.60 15.04 1.21
N ALA A 167 -2.40 14.50 1.16
CA ALA A 167 -1.41 14.70 2.22
C ALA A 167 -1.00 16.19 2.21
N TYR A 168 -1.57 16.98 3.12
CA TYR A 168 -1.04 18.31 3.42
C TYR A 168 0.26 18.12 4.21
N GLN A 169 1.40 18.36 3.56
CA GLN A 169 2.67 18.62 4.23
C GLN A 169 2.53 19.91 5.05
N ILE A 170 2.78 19.82 6.36
CA ILE A 170 3.17 20.95 7.22
C ILE A 170 4.57 20.65 7.74
#